data_AF-A0A662P1R5-F1
#
_entry.id   AF-A0A662P1R5-F1
#
_cell.length_a   1.000
_cell.length_b   1.000
_cell.length_c   1.000
_cell.angle_alpha   90.00
_cell.angle_beta   90.00
_cell.angle_gamma   90.00
#
_symmetry.space_group_name_H-M   'P 1'
#
loop_
_entity.id
_entity.type
_entity.pdbx_description
1 polymer ?
#
loop_
_entity_poly.entity_id
_entity_poly.type
_entity_poly.pdbx_seq_one_letter_code
_entity_poly.pdbx_strand_id
1 'polypeptide(L)'
;MVPRGRDIGHFKIGEKKTKTILKDLEKKKFTGYLRVTRRTEDGKLEDGYILFREGEIVLSYLEEVGSRVFEEKDAMERMLSDKGDGIITISEYSDMEVEIAMESLPKLLEETKSKIGQRTESE
;
A
#
# COMPACT_ATOMS: atom_id res chain seq x y z
N MET A 1 5.57 -6.04 -12.76
CA MET A 1 6.49 -5.41 -11.79
C MET A 1 5.94 -4.02 -11.52
N VAL A 2 5.63 -3.66 -10.27
CA VAL A 2 5.15 -2.31 -9.96
C VAL A 2 6.34 -1.34 -10.05
N PRO A 3 6.22 -0.19 -10.73
CA PRO A 3 7.30 0.80 -10.79
C PRO A 3 7.67 1.31 -9.39
N ARG A 4 8.93 1.71 -9.20
CA ARG A 4 9.38 2.25 -7.91
C ARG A 4 8.89 3.69 -7.69
N GLY A 5 8.65 4.44 -8.76
CA GLY A 5 8.36 5.87 -8.69
C GLY A 5 9.55 6.69 -8.21
N ARG A 6 9.34 8.01 -8.18
CA ARG A 6 10.25 8.98 -7.57
C ARG A 6 9.87 9.18 -6.11
N ASP A 7 10.81 8.93 -5.21
CA ASP A 7 10.64 9.25 -3.80
C ASP A 7 10.45 10.75 -3.58
N ILE A 8 9.39 11.13 -2.90
CA ILE A 8 9.07 12.53 -2.61
C ILE A 8 8.90 12.81 -1.11
N GLY A 9 9.09 11.81 -0.25
CA GLY A 9 9.04 12.04 1.19
C GLY A 9 8.89 10.81 2.06
N HIS A 10 9.41 10.93 3.28
CA HIS A 10 9.28 9.94 4.33
C HIS A 10 8.85 10.57 5.64
N PHE A 11 8.08 9.83 6.42
CA PHE A 11 7.66 10.21 7.76
C PHE A 11 7.78 9.01 8.68
N LYS A 12 8.19 9.21 9.94
CA LYS A 12 8.00 8.16 10.94
C LYS A 12 6.52 8.04 11.27
N ILE A 13 6.04 6.82 11.51
CA ILE A 13 4.69 6.62 12.04
C ILE A 13 4.55 7.40 13.35
N GLY A 14 3.46 8.15 13.48
CA GLY A 14 3.20 9.03 14.63
C GLY A 14 3.77 10.45 14.52
N GLU A 15 4.74 10.70 13.64
CA GLU A 15 5.27 12.05 13.38
C GLU A 15 4.20 12.95 12.72
N LYS A 16 3.47 12.37 11.78
CA LYS A 16 2.28 12.95 11.16
C LYS A 16 1.23 11.87 11.04
N LYS A 17 -0.02 12.18 11.43
CA LYS A 17 -1.14 11.25 11.30
C LYS A 17 -1.27 10.79 9.85
N THR A 18 -1.28 9.48 9.60
CA THR A 18 -1.37 8.93 8.24
C THR A 18 -2.62 9.46 7.53
N LYS A 19 -3.74 9.62 8.26
CA LYS A 19 -4.98 10.23 7.74
C LYS A 19 -4.80 11.66 7.22
N THR A 20 -3.91 12.46 7.83
CA THR A 20 -3.62 13.82 7.33
C THR A 20 -2.82 13.75 6.04
N ILE A 21 -1.86 12.81 5.95
CA ILE A 21 -1.10 12.58 4.71
C ILE A 21 -2.05 12.18 3.59
N LEU A 22 -2.96 11.23 3.81
CA LEU A 22 -3.96 10.82 2.81
C LEU A 22 -4.76 12.01 2.26
N LYS A 23 -5.32 12.84 3.15
CA LYS A 23 -6.09 14.02 2.74
C LYS A 23 -5.27 15.04 1.95
N ASP A 24 -3.98 15.17 2.28
CA ASP A 24 -3.09 16.06 1.53
C ASP A 24 -2.81 15.52 0.11
N LEU A 25 -2.65 14.21 -0.03
CA LEU A 25 -2.45 13.54 -1.33
C LEU A 25 -3.73 13.62 -2.20
N GLU A 26 -4.90 13.39 -1.61
CA GLU A 26 -6.20 13.56 -2.28
C GLU A 26 -6.36 14.99 -2.83
N LYS A 27 -6.12 16.02 -2.00
CA LYS A 27 -6.25 17.43 -2.40
C LYS A 27 -5.27 17.85 -3.49
N LYS A 28 -4.07 17.27 -3.50
CA LYS A 28 -3.03 17.57 -4.49
C LYS A 28 -3.23 16.86 -5.83
N LYS A 29 -4.29 16.06 -5.98
CA LYS A 29 -4.49 15.17 -7.12
C LYS A 29 -3.28 14.27 -7.36
N PHE A 30 -2.74 13.72 -6.28
CA PHE A 30 -1.51 12.94 -6.32
C PHE A 30 -1.68 11.65 -7.14
N THR A 31 -0.62 11.27 -7.86
CA THR A 31 -0.55 10.02 -8.60
C THR A 31 0.75 9.30 -8.26
N GLY A 32 0.63 8.07 -7.75
CA GLY A 32 1.76 7.38 -7.14
C GLY A 32 1.30 6.36 -6.09
N TYR A 33 2.11 6.16 -5.06
CA TYR A 33 1.72 5.38 -3.91
C TYR A 33 2.21 5.96 -2.59
N LEU A 34 1.50 5.60 -1.54
CA LEU A 34 1.93 5.69 -0.15
C LEU A 34 2.23 4.27 0.33
N ARG A 35 3.43 4.05 0.84
CA ARG A 35 3.88 2.78 1.42
C ARG A 35 4.03 2.94 2.94
N VAL A 36 3.44 2.04 3.71
CA VAL A 36 3.58 1.97 5.16
C VAL A 36 4.33 0.71 5.52
N THR A 37 5.60 0.84 5.89
CA THR A 37 6.40 -0.29 6.38
C THR A 37 6.49 -0.19 7.90
N ARG A 38 6.03 -1.21 8.63
CA ARG A 38 6.01 -1.16 10.10
C ARG A 38 6.26 -2.51 10.73
N ARG A 39 6.71 -2.48 11.98
CA ARG A 39 6.76 -3.66 12.84
C ARG A 39 5.51 -3.74 13.71
N THR A 40 4.84 -4.88 13.69
CA THR A 40 3.70 -5.20 14.54
C THR A 40 4.15 -5.54 15.96
N GLU A 41 3.21 -5.59 16.91
CA GLU A 41 3.49 -5.92 18.32
C GLU A 41 4.04 -7.34 18.51
N ASP A 42 3.65 -8.28 17.64
CA ASP A 42 4.19 -9.64 17.57
C ASP A 42 5.53 -9.75 16.80
N GLY A 43 6.13 -8.61 16.43
CA GLY A 43 7.47 -8.51 15.87
C GLY A 43 7.57 -8.75 14.36
N LYS A 44 6.45 -9.01 13.70
CA LYS A 44 6.37 -9.19 12.25
C LYS A 44 6.51 -7.87 11.52
N LEU A 45 7.00 -7.93 10.28
CA LEU A 45 7.15 -6.76 9.44
C LEU A 45 5.96 -6.73 8.47
N GLU A 46 5.21 -5.65 8.47
CA GLU A 46 4.13 -5.39 7.53
C GLU A 46 4.55 -4.33 6.53
N ASP A 47 4.10 -4.49 5.30
CA ASP A 47 4.32 -3.57 4.20
C ASP A 47 3.00 -3.30 3.48
N GLY A 48 2.44 -2.13 3.75
CA GLY A 48 1.17 -1.68 3.19
C GLY A 48 1.39 -0.71 2.05
N TYR A 49 0.54 -0.76 1.03
CA TYR A 49 0.56 0.14 -0.11
C TYR A 49 -0.84 0.69 -0.36
N ILE A 50 -0.92 1.99 -0.60
CA ILE A 50 -2.11 2.69 -1.07
C ILE A 50 -1.72 3.39 -2.36
N LEU A 51 -2.36 3.01 -3.46
CA LEU A 51 -2.10 3.57 -4.77
C LEU A 51 -3.12 4.66 -5.08
N PHE A 52 -2.62 5.75 -5.66
CA PHE A 52 -3.39 6.93 -6.00
C PHE A 52 -3.33 7.20 -7.49
N ARG A 53 -4.45 7.65 -8.05
CA ARG A 53 -4.55 8.26 -9.38
C ARG A 53 -5.34 9.56 -9.26
N GLU A 54 -4.70 10.67 -9.58
CA GLU A 54 -5.31 12.01 -9.52
C GLU A 54 -5.99 12.32 -8.18
N GLY A 55 -5.43 11.78 -7.09
CA GLY A 55 -5.94 11.93 -5.72
C GLY A 55 -6.95 10.87 -5.30
N GLU A 56 -7.42 10.01 -6.20
CA GLU A 56 -8.32 8.90 -5.86
C GLU A 56 -7.55 7.65 -5.49
N ILE A 57 -7.98 6.96 -4.42
CA ILE A 57 -7.42 5.65 -4.05
C ILE A 57 -7.95 4.60 -5.02
N VAL A 58 -7.05 3.97 -5.77
CA VAL A 58 -7.39 2.93 -6.76
C VAL A 58 -7.15 1.51 -6.25
N LEU A 59 -6.24 1.36 -5.29
CA LEU A 59 -5.96 0.08 -4.64
C LEU A 59 -5.35 0.33 -3.26
N SER A 60 -5.69 -0.52 -2.30
CA SER A 60 -4.92 -0.68 -1.07
C SER A 60 -4.63 -2.14 -0.81
N TYR A 61 -3.41 -2.44 -0.38
CA TYR A 61 -3.06 -3.78 0.07
C TYR A 61 -2.05 -3.75 1.21
N LEU A 62 -1.98 -4.87 1.93
CA LEU A 62 -1.04 -5.09 3.01
C LEU A 62 -0.39 -6.45 2.76
N GLU A 63 0.93 -6.51 2.87
CA GLU A 63 1.71 -7.74 2.86
C GLU A 63 2.42 -7.89 4.20
N GLU A 64 2.28 -9.03 4.85
CA GLU A 64 3.11 -9.36 6.01
C GLU A 64 4.37 -10.08 5.51
N VAL A 65 5.55 -9.53 5.75
CA VAL A 65 6.81 -10.10 5.26
C VAL A 65 7.01 -11.50 5.84
N GLY A 66 6.98 -12.50 4.96
CA GLY A 66 7.05 -13.92 5.31
C GLY A 66 5.71 -14.66 5.24
N SER A 67 4.59 -13.95 5.13
CA SER A 67 3.29 -14.53 4.80
C SER A 67 2.66 -13.81 3.60
N ARG A 68 2.21 -14.56 2.59
CA ARG A 68 1.55 -13.97 1.41
C ARG A 68 0.11 -13.56 1.73
N VAL A 69 -0.13 -12.97 2.90
CA VAL A 69 -1.44 -12.50 3.34
C VAL A 69 -1.68 -11.13 2.72
N PHE A 70 -2.77 -11.03 1.97
CA PHE A 70 -3.20 -9.82 1.29
C PHE A 70 -4.63 -9.52 1.70
N GLU A 71 -4.82 -8.40 2.39
CA GLU A 71 -6.13 -8.02 2.93
C GLU A 71 -6.61 -6.71 2.33
N GLU A 72 -7.28 -6.72 1.18
CA GLU A 72 -7.78 -5.48 0.55
C GLU A 72 -8.81 -4.75 1.44
N LYS A 73 -9.67 -5.51 2.14
CA LYS A 73 -10.82 -4.97 2.88
C LYS A 73 -10.43 -4.25 4.17
N ASP A 74 -9.34 -4.68 4.82
CA ASP A 74 -8.90 -4.15 6.13
C ASP A 74 -7.50 -3.51 6.08
N ALA A 75 -6.79 -3.57 4.95
CA ALA A 75 -5.45 -2.97 4.78
C ALA A 75 -5.44 -1.48 5.12
N MET A 76 -6.44 -0.72 4.67
CA MET A 76 -6.52 0.70 4.97
C MET A 76 -6.66 0.98 6.47
N GLU A 77 -7.56 0.28 7.17
CA GLU A 77 -7.76 0.50 8.61
C GLU A 77 -6.50 0.14 9.39
N ARG A 78 -5.86 -0.97 9.01
CA ARG A 78 -4.59 -1.41 9.60
C ARG A 78 -3.49 -0.37 9.36
N MET A 79 -3.29 0.12 8.14
CA MET A 79 -2.29 1.14 7.82
C MET A 79 -2.56 2.47 8.54
N LEU A 80 -3.83 2.81 8.74
CA LEU A 80 -4.25 4.06 9.38
C LEU A 80 -4.23 4.05 10.91
N SER A 81 -3.88 2.93 11.53
CA SER A 81 -3.92 2.82 12.99
C SER A 81 -2.86 3.70 13.69
N ASP A 82 -1.87 4.23 12.96
CA ASP A 82 -0.74 5.04 13.47
C ASP A 82 0.00 4.36 14.66
N LYS A 83 -0.17 3.04 14.83
CA LYS A 83 0.45 2.23 15.87
C LYS A 83 1.66 1.48 15.34
N GLY A 84 2.63 1.24 16.23
CA GLY A 84 3.87 0.53 15.95
C GLY A 84 5.03 1.46 15.60
N ASP A 85 6.19 0.86 15.38
CA ASP A 85 7.38 1.55 14.87
C ASP A 85 7.50 1.28 13.37
N GLY A 86 7.68 2.34 12.59
CA GLY A 86 7.67 2.22 11.14
C GLY A 86 7.82 3.54 10.40
N ILE A 87 7.80 3.43 9.08
CA ILE A 87 8.03 4.52 8.14
C ILE A 87 6.91 4.53 7.11
N ILE A 88 6.42 5.73 6.83
CA ILE A 88 5.57 6.04 5.70
C ILE A 88 6.45 6.62 4.61
N THR A 89 6.40 6.07 3.41
CA THR A 89 7.12 6.55 2.22
C THR A 89 6.10 6.96 1.16
N ILE A 90 6.34 8.07 0.48
CA ILE A 90 5.49 8.57 -0.59
C ILE A 90 6.31 8.64 -1.87
N SER A 91 5.82 7.98 -2.91
CA SER A 91 6.51 7.91 -4.19
C SER A 91 5.57 8.30 -5.31
N GLU A 92 5.97 9.29 -6.10
CA GLU A 92 5.23 9.82 -7.24
C GLU A 92 5.53 9.01 -8.50
N TYR A 93 4.50 8.76 -9.31
CA TYR A 93 4.69 8.16 -10.63
C TYR A 93 4.74 9.22 -11.72
N SER A 94 5.62 8.98 -12.69
CA SER A 94 5.50 9.59 -14.03
C SER A 94 4.34 8.97 -14.81
N ASP A 95 3.87 9.67 -15.85
CA ASP A 95 2.74 9.21 -16.68
C ASP A 95 2.94 7.78 -17.21
N MET A 96 4.15 7.44 -17.66
CA MET A 96 4.49 6.09 -18.12
C MET A 96 4.41 5.04 -16.99
N GLU A 97 4.84 5.39 -15.78
CA GLU A 97 4.77 4.49 -14.63
C GLU A 97 3.32 4.25 -14.19
N VAL A 98 2.44 5.24 -14.35
CA VAL A 98 1.00 5.07 -14.10
C VAL A 98 0.43 4.01 -15.04
N GLU A 99 0.74 4.08 -16.33
CA GLU A 99 0.28 3.09 -17.32
C GLU A 99 0.76 1.68 -16.94
N ILE A 100 2.06 1.53 -16.65
CA ILE A 100 2.64 0.24 -16.26
C ILE A 100 2.00 -0.30 -14.96
N ALA A 101 1.78 0.57 -13.98
CA ALA A 101 1.12 0.19 -12.73
C ALA A 101 -0.31 -0.29 -13.02
N MET A 102 -1.09 0.46 -13.81
CA MET A 102 -2.48 0.13 -14.14
C MET A 102 -2.62 -1.15 -14.96
N GLU A 103 -1.66 -1.48 -15.82
CA GLU A 103 -1.65 -2.77 -16.53
C GLU A 103 -1.24 -3.94 -15.63
N SER A 104 -0.34 -3.70 -14.69
CA SER A 104 0.17 -4.73 -13.78
C SER A 104 -0.78 -5.01 -12.61
N LEU A 105 -1.55 -4.00 -12.18
CA LEU A 105 -2.43 -4.05 -11.02
C LEU A 105 -3.52 -5.12 -11.11
N PRO A 106 -4.28 -5.26 -12.22
CA PRO A 106 -5.27 -6.32 -12.37
C PRO A 106 -4.66 -7.71 -12.27
N LYS A 107 -3.48 -7.93 -12.88
CA LYS A 107 -2.77 -9.21 -12.83
C LYS A 107 -2.30 -9.54 -11.42
N LEU A 108 -1.77 -8.54 -10.71
CA LEU A 108 -1.40 -8.69 -9.30
C LEU A 108 -2.63 -9.03 -8.46
N LEU A 109 -3.77 -8.39 -8.69
CA LEU A 109 -5.02 -8.69 -8.00
C LEU A 109 -5.55 -10.10 -8.30
N GLU A 110 -5.50 -10.55 -9.55
CA GLU A 110 -5.93 -11.89 -9.96
C GLU A 110 -5.02 -13.00 -9.42
N GLU A 111 -3.70 -12.84 -9.54
CA GLU A 111 -2.74 -13.77 -8.95
C GLU A 111 -2.90 -13.86 -7.43
N THR A 112 -3.25 -12.74 -6.80
CA THR A 112 -3.49 -12.67 -5.36
C THR A 112 -4.78 -13.38 -4.97
N LYS A 113 -5.88 -13.14 -5.69
CA LYS A 113 -7.17 -13.83 -5.47
C LYS A 113 -7.07 -15.34 -5.70
N SER A 114 -6.33 -15.77 -6.73
CA SER A 114 -6.13 -17.19 -7.04
C SER A 114 -5.33 -17.92 -5.95
N LYS A 115 -4.34 -17.25 -5.34
CA LYS A 115 -3.54 -17.82 -4.23
C LYS A 115 -4.31 -17.89 -2.91
N ILE A 116 -5.28 -17.00 -2.67
CA ILE A 116 -6.16 -17.04 -1.50
C ILE A 116 -7.21 -18.16 -1.66
N GLY A 117 -7.82 -18.30 -2.84
CA GLY A 117 -8.85 -19.31 -3.11
C GLY A 117 -8.36 -20.76 -3.11
N GLN A 118 -7.12 -21.02 -3.53
CA GLN A 118 -6.56 -22.38 -3.59
C GLN A 118 -6.19 -23.00 -2.23
N ARG A 119 -6.22 -22.24 -1.13
CA ARG A 119 -5.92 -22.77 0.22
C ARG A 119 -7.14 -23.02 1.09
N THR A 120 -8.29 -22.43 0.77
CA THR A 120 -9.55 -22.67 1.48
C THR A 120 -10.27 -23.97 1.09
N GLU A 121 -9.82 -24.66 0.04
CA GLU A 121 -10.38 -25.96 -0.40
C GLU A 121 -9.48 -27.15 -0.04
N SER A 122 -8.50 -26.97 0.83
CA SER A 122 -7.57 -28.03 1.27
C SER A 122 -7.42 -28.11 2.78
N GLU A 123 -8.54 -27.96 3.50
CA GLU A 123 -8.70 -28.41 4.91
C GLU A 123 -9.86 -29.39 5.02
#